data_AF-L1P5V9-F1
#
_entry.id   AF-L1P5V9-F1
#
_cell.length_a   1.000
_cell.length_b   1.000
_cell.length_c   1.000
_cell.angle_alpha   90.00
_cell.angle_beta   90.00
_cell.angle_gamma   90.00
#
_symmetry.space_group_name_H-M   'P 1'
#
loop_
_entity.id
_entity.type
_entity.pdbx_description
1 polymer ?
#
loop_
_entity_poly.entity_id
_entity_poly.type
_entity_poly.pdbx_seq_one_letter_code
_entity_poly.pdbx_strand_id
1 'polypeptide(L)'
;KEGEKERPFGSGYTTKINGKETEFELKIVFNKDKRINSDVFIDIFSNTNAPLAKPTLSGTALHRFKMKMAKIQSIITYHIYYDGRIEKHIPKEIAEEFKQKYKYVYHDEKGNEHEIGIFKFLETTEMKKGNIAGTKKVELIDIREFKGYDNNGVKLKFLTINTDSKRYYINPDCYAGLFGAMAKLNIDYLGFNGFSNNKAGSYPSTSHFNGEKGDLRYLSTNRKGESTHLEYSYFDVEQQNKFNDALYLFGWGRLEKMYSEYFTYNGNSKYLLNHTRHLRIDEKRDDKGKIIQKEVRHHHHLHLTGFDHSLIKIIEK
;
A
#
# COMPACT_ATOMS: atom_id res chain seq x y z
N LYS A 1 51.27 -25.38 -2.32
CA LYS A 1 51.44 -26.28 -3.49
C LYS A 1 50.83 -25.58 -4.70
N GLU A 2 51.55 -25.58 -5.80
CA GLU A 2 51.18 -24.95 -7.07
C GLU A 2 49.81 -25.43 -7.59
N GLY A 3 49.07 -24.51 -8.22
CA GLY A 3 48.14 -24.87 -9.29
C GLY A 3 46.63 -24.85 -8.99
N GLU A 4 46.11 -24.00 -8.10
CA GLU A 4 44.66 -23.78 -8.05
C GLU A 4 44.23 -22.79 -9.15
N LYS A 5 43.94 -23.32 -10.33
CA LYS A 5 43.16 -22.59 -11.35
C LYS A 5 41.75 -22.38 -10.80
N GLU A 6 41.35 -21.13 -10.58
CA GLU A 6 39.94 -20.75 -10.42
C GLU A 6 39.13 -21.30 -11.61
N ARG A 7 38.05 -22.03 -11.33
CA ARG A 7 37.17 -22.61 -12.36
C ARG A 7 35.70 -22.44 -11.98
N PRO A 8 34.82 -22.16 -12.96
CA PRO A 8 33.42 -21.82 -12.71
C PRO A 8 32.64 -23.02 -12.16
N PHE A 9 31.52 -22.70 -11.49
CA PHE A 9 30.56 -23.65 -10.90
C PHE A 9 30.01 -24.61 -11.97
N GLY A 10 30.63 -25.78 -12.08
CA GLY A 10 30.12 -26.98 -12.74
C GLY A 10 29.90 -28.05 -11.67
N SER A 11 28.77 -28.75 -11.76
CA SER A 11 28.23 -29.74 -10.81
C SER A 11 29.25 -30.65 -10.11
N GLY A 12 29.07 -30.82 -8.79
CA GLY A 12 29.49 -32.00 -8.02
C GLY A 12 30.96 -32.09 -7.67
N TYR A 13 31.39 -31.40 -6.62
CA TYR A 13 32.71 -31.59 -6.00
C TYR A 13 32.57 -32.37 -4.68
N THR A 14 33.47 -33.34 -4.43
CA THR A 14 33.57 -34.04 -3.15
C THR A 14 35.02 -33.97 -2.67
N THR A 15 35.26 -33.25 -1.58
CA THR A 15 36.56 -33.22 -0.89
C THR A 15 36.50 -34.18 0.30
N LYS A 16 37.36 -35.19 0.32
CA LYS A 16 37.52 -36.08 1.48
C LYS A 16 38.51 -35.46 2.46
N ILE A 17 38.06 -35.18 3.69
CA ILE A 17 38.90 -34.69 4.79
C ILE A 17 39.21 -35.87 5.70
N ASN A 18 40.48 -36.27 5.81
CA ASN A 18 40.90 -37.41 6.63
C ASN A 18 41.45 -36.96 7.98
N GLY A 19 40.75 -37.32 9.06
CA GLY A 19 41.34 -37.75 10.35
C GLY A 19 42.14 -36.77 11.22
N LYS A 20 42.33 -35.51 10.81
CA LYS A 20 42.84 -34.44 11.70
C LYS A 20 41.86 -33.28 11.67
N GLU A 21 41.65 -32.63 12.80
CA GLU A 21 40.91 -31.37 12.86
C GLU A 21 41.52 -30.42 11.82
N THR A 22 40.71 -30.07 10.82
CA THR A 22 41.15 -29.33 9.64
C THR A 22 40.17 -28.19 9.45
N GLU A 23 40.63 -26.96 9.65
CA GLU A 23 39.89 -25.77 9.24
C GLU A 23 39.92 -25.69 7.71
N PHE A 24 38.77 -25.41 7.10
CA PHE A 24 38.67 -25.12 5.67
C PHE A 24 37.93 -23.81 5.45
N GLU A 25 38.37 -23.03 4.47
CA GLU A 25 37.72 -21.79 4.07
C GLU A 25 36.89 -22.04 2.80
N LEU A 26 35.58 -21.77 2.87
CA LEU A 26 34.71 -21.79 1.69
C LEU A 26 34.58 -20.38 1.13
N LYS A 27 35.33 -20.09 0.06
CA LYS A 27 35.20 -18.81 -0.67
C LYS A 27 34.24 -18.96 -1.84
N ILE A 28 33.12 -18.26 -1.79
CA ILE A 28 32.12 -18.22 -2.86
C ILE A 28 32.25 -16.87 -3.57
N VAL A 29 32.77 -16.89 -4.80
CA VAL A 29 32.90 -15.68 -5.62
C VAL A 29 31.80 -15.69 -6.68
N PHE A 30 30.88 -14.74 -6.55
CA PHE A 30 29.90 -14.48 -7.58
C PHE A 30 30.50 -13.51 -8.60
N ASN A 31 30.35 -13.84 -9.88
CA ASN A 31 30.85 -12.98 -10.95
C ASN A 31 30.08 -11.65 -10.90
N LYS A 32 30.80 -10.54 -10.73
CA LYS A 32 30.26 -9.18 -10.59
C LYS A 32 29.34 -8.80 -11.76
N ASP A 33 29.55 -9.42 -12.92
CA ASP A 33 28.82 -9.13 -14.18
C ASP A 33 27.66 -10.09 -14.44
N LYS A 34 27.49 -11.15 -13.63
CA LYS A 34 26.39 -12.11 -13.77
C LYS A 34 25.45 -12.01 -12.57
N ARG A 35 24.37 -11.24 -12.76
CA ARG A 35 23.28 -11.12 -11.79
C ARG A 35 22.76 -12.50 -11.41
N ILE A 36 22.74 -12.80 -10.12
CA ILE A 36 22.14 -14.03 -9.60
C ILE A 36 20.67 -13.72 -9.34
N ASN A 37 19.84 -14.14 -10.29
CA ASN A 37 18.39 -13.90 -10.25
C ASN A 37 17.61 -15.06 -9.61
N SER A 38 18.30 -15.95 -8.88
CA SER A 38 17.75 -17.19 -8.31
C SER A 38 18.22 -17.42 -6.89
N ASP A 39 17.40 -18.12 -6.10
CA ASP A 39 17.81 -18.61 -4.78
C ASP A 39 19.03 -19.56 -4.94
N VAL A 40 20.10 -19.29 -4.20
CA VAL A 40 21.26 -20.18 -4.08
C VAL A 40 21.12 -21.00 -2.81
N PHE A 41 21.24 -22.33 -2.91
CA PHE A 41 21.26 -23.23 -1.76
C PHE A 41 22.63 -23.91 -1.68
N ILE A 42 23.16 -24.03 -0.47
CA ILE A 42 24.38 -24.78 -0.17
C ILE A 42 23.98 -25.85 0.83
N ASP A 43 24.19 -27.11 0.49
CA ASP A 43 23.99 -28.22 1.41
C ASP A 43 25.35 -28.79 1.82
N ILE A 44 25.62 -28.83 3.13
CA ILE A 44 26.84 -29.42 3.71
C ILE A 44 26.44 -30.73 4.38
N PHE A 45 27.15 -31.82 4.04
CA PHE A 45 26.90 -33.16 4.58
C PHE A 45 28.15 -33.64 5.32
N SER A 46 27.96 -34.17 6.54
CA SER A 46 29.01 -34.88 7.28
C SER A 46 28.63 -36.36 7.34
N ASN A 47 29.53 -37.24 6.90
CA ASN A 47 29.38 -38.68 7.07
C ASN A 47 30.22 -39.11 8.26
N THR A 48 29.60 -39.15 9.45
CA THR A 48 30.19 -39.84 10.60
C THR A 48 29.49 -41.17 10.73
N ASN A 49 30.20 -42.26 10.45
CA ASN A 49 29.77 -43.61 10.84
C ASN A 49 29.87 -43.77 12.37
N ALA A 50 29.15 -42.94 13.14
CA ALA A 50 29.12 -42.95 14.60
C ALA A 50 27.77 -43.53 15.10
N PRO A 51 27.74 -44.53 15.99
CA PRO A 51 26.54 -45.30 16.40
C PRO A 51 25.42 -44.55 17.16
N LEU A 52 25.35 -43.21 17.12
CA LEU A 52 24.33 -42.43 17.84
C LEU A 52 23.21 -41.85 16.96
N ALA A 53 23.03 -42.36 15.74
CA ALA A 53 21.81 -42.09 14.96
C ALA A 53 21.23 -43.40 14.43
N LYS A 54 20.10 -43.83 14.98
CA LYS A 54 19.31 -44.90 14.37
C LYS A 54 18.64 -44.39 13.08
N PRO A 55 18.51 -45.23 12.05
CA PRO A 55 18.21 -44.81 10.70
C PRO A 55 16.72 -44.97 10.41
N THR A 56 16.04 -43.85 10.20
CA THR A 56 14.80 -43.82 9.43
C THR A 56 15.08 -42.97 8.21
N LEU A 57 14.98 -43.57 7.01
CA LEU A 57 15.06 -42.96 5.67
C LEU A 57 15.38 -41.43 5.69
N SER A 58 16.61 -40.98 5.91
CA SER A 58 17.88 -41.68 6.10
C SER A 58 18.79 -41.05 7.19
N GLY A 59 18.38 -41.09 8.46
CA GLY A 59 19.27 -41.43 9.59
C GLY A 59 20.60 -40.71 9.80
N THR A 60 20.82 -39.50 9.32
CA THR A 60 22.06 -38.74 9.54
C THR A 60 21.75 -37.51 10.37
N ALA A 61 22.57 -37.23 11.40
CA ALA A 61 22.58 -35.94 12.07
C ALA A 61 23.15 -34.90 11.09
N LEU A 62 22.29 -34.46 10.17
CA LEU A 62 22.62 -33.49 9.13
C LEU A 62 22.66 -32.10 9.75
N HIS A 63 23.85 -31.54 9.87
CA HIS A 63 23.99 -30.11 10.14
C HIS A 63 23.68 -29.36 8.85
N ARG A 64 22.41 -29.02 8.65
CA ARG A 64 21.98 -28.28 7.47
C ARG A 64 22.19 -26.78 7.70
N PHE A 65 23.25 -26.23 7.11
CA PHE A 65 23.40 -24.79 6.95
C PHE A 65 22.60 -24.34 5.72
N LYS A 66 21.43 -23.71 5.91
CA LYS A 66 20.67 -23.10 4.80
C LYS A 66 21.04 -21.63 4.69
N MET A 67 21.73 -21.26 3.62
CA MET A 67 21.86 -19.86 3.20
C MET A 67 20.84 -19.60 2.09
N LYS A 68 19.93 -18.63 2.27
CA LYS A 68 19.03 -18.17 1.19
C LYS A 68 19.54 -16.82 0.68
N MET A 69 20.06 -16.83 -0.54
CA MET A 69 20.37 -15.61 -1.28
C MET A 69 19.13 -15.24 -2.10
N ALA A 70 18.21 -14.46 -1.52
CA ALA A 70 16.96 -14.11 -2.21
C ALA A 70 17.24 -13.10 -3.35
N LYS A 71 16.55 -13.26 -4.48
CA LYS A 71 16.44 -12.22 -5.51
C LYS A 71 16.02 -10.92 -4.81
N ILE A 72 16.89 -9.92 -4.81
CA ILE A 72 16.49 -8.57 -4.42
C ILE A 72 15.51 -8.13 -5.51
N GLN A 73 14.20 -8.20 -5.22
CA GLN A 73 13.21 -7.58 -6.08
C GLN A 73 13.42 -6.08 -5.97
N SER A 74 14.19 -5.59 -6.92
CA SER A 74 14.45 -4.20 -7.19
C SER A 74 13.17 -3.53 -7.70
N ILE A 75 12.27 -3.20 -6.77
CA ILE A 75 11.03 -2.47 -7.01
C ILE A 75 10.91 -1.32 -6.00
N ILE A 76 10.41 -0.17 -6.45
CA ILE A 76 10.11 0.93 -5.54
C ILE A 76 9.00 0.50 -4.59
N THR A 77 9.27 0.57 -3.29
CA THR A 77 8.39 0.02 -2.25
C THR A 77 7.97 1.10 -1.27
N TYR A 78 6.66 1.24 -1.07
CA TYR A 78 6.09 1.97 0.07
C TYR A 78 6.03 1.04 1.28
N HIS A 79 6.78 1.37 2.31
CA HIS A 79 6.66 0.76 3.63
C HIS A 79 5.79 1.65 4.50
N ILE A 80 4.66 1.12 4.95
CA ILE A 80 3.64 1.81 5.73
C ILE A 80 3.63 1.20 7.12
N TYR A 81 4.01 1.94 8.14
CA TYR A 81 4.15 1.42 9.51
C TYR A 81 2.89 1.74 10.34
N TYR A 82 2.51 0.84 11.24
CA TYR A 82 1.32 0.97 12.10
C TYR A 82 1.22 2.30 12.87
N ASP A 83 2.36 2.93 13.14
CA ASP A 83 2.51 4.20 13.86
C ASP A 83 2.33 5.47 12.99
N GLY A 84 2.00 5.32 11.70
CA GLY A 84 1.78 6.44 10.79
C GLY A 84 2.99 6.82 9.94
N ARG A 85 4.18 6.25 10.19
CA ARG A 85 5.34 6.49 9.32
C ARG A 85 5.11 5.86 7.95
N ILE A 86 5.54 6.56 6.90
CA ILE A 86 5.55 6.04 5.53
C ILE A 86 6.93 6.31 4.94
N GLU A 87 7.56 5.28 4.40
CA GLU A 87 8.84 5.38 3.71
C GLU A 87 8.69 4.88 2.27
N LYS A 88 9.22 5.63 1.31
CA LYS A 88 9.32 5.22 -0.10
C LYS A 88 10.77 4.83 -0.38
N HIS A 89 11.01 3.52 -0.49
CA HIS A 89 12.34 2.96 -0.73
C HIS A 89 12.58 2.83 -2.23
N ILE A 90 13.59 3.54 -2.74
CA ILE A 90 13.98 3.57 -4.15
C ILE A 90 15.31 2.81 -4.28
N PRO A 91 15.33 1.64 -4.94
CA PRO A 91 16.57 0.89 -5.16
C PRO A 91 17.42 1.51 -6.29
N LYS A 92 18.75 1.38 -6.22
CA LYS A 92 19.69 1.81 -7.30
C LYS A 92 19.29 1.36 -8.70
N GLU A 93 18.84 0.11 -8.79
CA GLU A 93 18.38 -0.50 -10.03
C GLU A 93 16.95 -0.99 -9.82
N ILE A 94 16.10 -0.84 -10.83
CA ILE A 94 14.73 -1.37 -10.86
C ILE A 94 14.70 -2.48 -11.90
N ALA A 95 14.13 -3.63 -11.55
CA ALA A 95 14.01 -4.75 -12.49
C ALA A 95 13.03 -4.38 -13.62
N GLU A 96 13.29 -4.87 -14.84
CA GLU A 96 12.51 -4.49 -16.04
C GLU A 96 11.02 -4.74 -15.85
N GLU A 97 10.66 -5.87 -15.21
CA GLU A 97 9.29 -6.26 -14.91
C GLU A 97 8.54 -5.33 -13.92
N PHE A 98 9.28 -4.41 -13.28
CA PHE A 98 8.80 -3.52 -12.21
C PHE A 98 8.93 -2.02 -12.51
N LYS A 99 9.44 -1.61 -13.68
CA LYS A 99 9.65 -0.19 -14.03
C LYS A 99 8.42 0.72 -13.90
N GLN A 100 7.21 0.18 -14.03
CA GLN A 100 5.95 0.93 -13.92
C GLN A 100 5.06 0.38 -12.81
N LYS A 101 5.67 -0.08 -11.72
CA LYS A 101 4.94 -0.68 -10.60
C LYS A 101 5.47 -0.18 -9.27
N TYR A 102 4.56 -0.08 -8.32
CA TYR A 102 4.88 0.17 -6.91
C TYR A 102 4.44 -1.02 -6.07
N LYS A 103 5.30 -1.40 -5.13
CA LYS A 103 4.98 -2.37 -4.08
C LYS A 103 4.52 -1.63 -2.83
N TYR A 104 3.53 -2.17 -2.13
CA TYR A 104 3.04 -1.65 -0.86
C TYR A 104 3.17 -2.74 0.21
N VAL A 105 3.87 -2.42 1.29
CA VAL A 105 4.08 -3.30 2.45
C VAL A 105 3.61 -2.57 3.70
N TYR A 106 2.67 -3.17 4.42
CA TYR A 106 2.24 -2.69 5.72
C TYR A 106 3.01 -3.43 6.82
N HIS A 107 3.52 -2.69 7.81
CA HIS A 107 4.15 -3.22 9.01
C HIS A 107 3.20 -3.07 10.18
N ASP A 108 2.72 -4.18 10.75
CA ASP A 108 1.79 -4.15 11.88
C ASP A 108 2.47 -3.70 13.18
N GLU A 109 1.69 -3.58 14.26
CA GLU A 109 2.20 -3.16 15.57
C GLU A 109 3.29 -4.09 16.13
N LYS A 110 3.29 -5.36 15.73
CA LYS A 110 4.28 -6.37 16.15
C LYS A 110 5.49 -6.39 15.22
N GLY A 111 5.51 -5.57 14.18
CA GLY A 111 6.56 -5.52 13.16
C GLY A 111 6.45 -6.62 12.10
N ASN A 112 5.31 -7.31 11.99
CA ASN A 112 5.10 -8.26 10.91
C ASN A 112 4.87 -7.52 9.59
N GLU A 113 5.45 -8.05 8.51
CA GLU A 113 5.27 -7.52 7.16
C GLU A 113 4.06 -8.12 6.45
N HIS A 114 3.26 -7.25 5.85
CA HIS A 114 2.09 -7.57 5.07
C HIS A 114 2.23 -6.98 3.66
N GLU A 115 2.60 -7.80 2.69
CA GLU A 115 2.65 -7.40 1.28
C GLU A 115 1.23 -7.18 0.73
N ILE A 116 0.75 -5.94 0.80
CA ILE A 116 -0.59 -5.55 0.37
C ILE A 116 -0.78 -5.80 -1.13
N GLY A 117 0.25 -5.51 -1.91
CA GLY A 117 0.26 -5.83 -3.33
C GLY A 117 1.29 -5.04 -4.12
N ILE A 118 1.35 -5.36 -5.41
CA ILE A 118 2.15 -4.67 -6.42
C ILE A 118 1.17 -4.15 -7.48
N PHE A 119 1.16 -2.84 -7.69
CA PHE A 119 0.20 -2.18 -8.57
C PHE A 119 0.91 -1.46 -9.69
N LYS A 120 0.29 -1.47 -10.88
CA LYS A 120 0.77 -0.66 -12.00
C LYS A 120 0.36 0.78 -11.76
N PHE A 121 1.24 1.70 -12.13
CA PHE A 121 0.87 3.09 -12.29
C PHE A 121 0.86 3.48 -13.76
N LEU A 122 0.01 4.44 -14.10
CA LEU A 122 0.08 5.17 -15.37
C LEU A 122 0.65 6.56 -15.11
N GLU A 123 1.38 7.08 -16.09
CA GLU A 123 1.82 8.47 -16.08
C GLU A 123 0.91 9.29 -16.99
N THR A 124 0.50 10.47 -16.52
CA THR A 124 -0.30 11.42 -17.30
C THR A 124 0.08 12.86 -16.98
N THR A 125 -0.48 13.81 -17.72
CA THR A 125 -0.25 15.24 -17.45
C THR A 125 -1.09 15.68 -16.26
N GLU A 126 -0.47 16.44 -15.35
CA GLU A 126 -1.16 17.04 -14.21
C GLU A 126 -2.37 17.87 -14.68
N MET A 127 -3.39 17.92 -13.84
CA MET A 127 -4.53 18.81 -13.98
C MET A 127 -4.49 19.82 -12.84
N LYS A 128 -4.79 21.07 -13.17
CA LYS A 128 -4.97 22.19 -12.25
C LYS A 128 -6.46 22.39 -11.97
N LYS A 129 -6.76 23.27 -11.01
CA LYS A 129 -8.14 23.67 -10.66
C LYS A 129 -8.95 23.97 -11.93
N GLY A 130 -10.16 23.40 -12.00
CA GLY A 130 -11.02 23.50 -13.17
C GLY A 130 -10.72 22.51 -14.30
N ASN A 131 -9.90 21.48 -14.04
CA ASN A 131 -9.49 20.47 -15.03
C ASN A 131 -8.68 21.07 -16.20
N ILE A 132 -7.85 22.07 -15.90
CA ILE A 132 -6.96 22.71 -16.88
C ILE A 132 -5.64 21.93 -16.88
N ALA A 133 -5.17 21.48 -18.04
CA ALA A 133 -3.89 20.76 -18.13
C ALA A 133 -2.72 21.64 -17.65
N GLY A 134 -1.87 21.08 -16.80
CA GLY A 134 -0.61 21.68 -16.40
C GLY A 134 0.55 21.20 -17.27
N THR A 135 1.76 21.26 -16.72
CA THR A 135 2.99 20.92 -17.44
C THR A 135 3.74 19.75 -16.80
N LYS A 136 3.48 19.44 -15.53
CA LYS A 136 4.12 18.31 -14.85
C LYS A 136 3.45 16.99 -15.20
N LYS A 137 4.17 15.92 -14.90
CA LYS A 137 3.66 14.56 -14.92
C LYS A 137 3.17 14.16 -13.53
N VAL A 138 2.12 13.36 -13.51
CA VAL A 138 1.58 12.73 -12.30
C VAL A 138 1.39 11.24 -12.57
N GLU A 139 1.64 10.46 -11.53
CA GLU A 139 1.43 9.02 -11.53
C GLU A 139 0.08 8.70 -10.89
N LEU A 140 -0.60 7.69 -11.42
CA LEU A 140 -1.92 7.28 -10.96
C LEU A 140 -2.04 5.77 -10.94
N ILE A 141 -2.62 5.22 -9.87
CA ILE A 141 -2.91 3.79 -9.72
C ILE A 141 -4.42 3.57 -9.85
N ASP A 142 -4.81 2.54 -10.61
CA ASP A 142 -6.20 2.11 -10.69
C ASP A 142 -6.56 1.26 -9.47
N ILE A 143 -7.45 1.77 -8.61
CA ILE A 143 -7.84 1.08 -7.37
C ILE A 143 -8.49 -0.29 -7.63
N ARG A 144 -9.00 -0.54 -8.84
CA ARG A 144 -9.62 -1.83 -9.21
C ARG A 144 -8.60 -2.95 -9.34
N GLU A 145 -7.30 -2.66 -9.46
CA GLU A 145 -6.25 -3.68 -9.42
C GLU A 145 -6.19 -4.36 -8.04
N PHE A 146 -6.54 -3.64 -6.97
CA PHE A 146 -6.60 -4.20 -5.63
C PHE A 146 -7.87 -5.03 -5.42
N LYS A 147 -7.69 -6.33 -5.13
CA LYS A 147 -8.81 -7.28 -4.92
C LYS A 147 -9.15 -7.50 -3.44
N GLY A 148 -8.41 -6.85 -2.54
CA GLY A 148 -8.45 -7.07 -1.12
C GLY A 148 -7.22 -7.83 -0.62
N TYR A 149 -7.02 -7.78 0.69
CA TYR A 149 -5.98 -8.49 1.42
C TYR A 149 -6.60 -9.05 2.70
N ASP A 150 -6.32 -10.32 3.01
CA ASP A 150 -6.73 -10.99 4.25
C ASP A 150 -5.63 -12.00 4.60
N ASN A 151 -4.75 -11.63 5.51
CA ASN A 151 -3.70 -12.52 5.98
C ASN A 151 -3.21 -12.11 7.38
N ASN A 152 -2.94 -13.09 8.24
CA ASN A 152 -2.39 -12.90 9.58
C ASN A 152 -3.10 -11.81 10.42
N GLY A 153 -4.43 -11.73 10.31
CA GLY A 153 -5.25 -10.79 11.09
C GLY A 153 -5.29 -9.36 10.56
N VAL A 154 -4.62 -9.07 9.44
CA VAL A 154 -4.74 -7.80 8.71
C VAL A 154 -5.71 -7.98 7.54
N LYS A 155 -6.75 -7.14 7.47
CA LYS A 155 -7.80 -7.19 6.45
C LYS A 155 -8.10 -5.84 5.84
N LEU A 156 -8.13 -5.75 4.52
CA LEU A 156 -8.49 -4.51 3.84
C LEU A 156 -9.07 -4.80 2.46
N LYS A 157 -10.11 -4.07 2.06
CA LYS A 157 -10.80 -4.27 0.78
C LYS A 157 -11.72 -3.10 0.46
N PHE A 158 -11.72 -2.69 -0.82
CA PHE A 158 -12.81 -1.90 -1.40
C PHE A 158 -13.93 -2.86 -1.77
N LEU A 159 -14.93 -2.98 -0.89
CA LEU A 159 -16.01 -3.95 -1.08
C LEU A 159 -16.96 -3.51 -2.20
N THR A 160 -17.16 -2.20 -2.35
CA THR A 160 -17.91 -1.62 -3.46
C THR A 160 -17.11 -0.50 -4.12
N ILE A 161 -17.27 -0.39 -5.43
CA ILE A 161 -16.65 0.65 -6.25
C ILE A 161 -17.76 1.32 -7.05
N ASN A 162 -18.20 2.49 -6.59
CA ASN A 162 -19.41 3.17 -7.03
C ASN A 162 -19.04 4.48 -7.74
N THR A 163 -18.49 4.38 -8.95
CA THR A 163 -18.10 5.58 -9.71
C THR A 163 -18.39 5.47 -11.21
N ASP A 164 -19.59 5.90 -11.60
CA ASP A 164 -20.00 5.95 -13.01
C ASP A 164 -19.15 6.95 -13.81
N SER A 165 -18.59 7.95 -13.12
CA SER A 165 -17.64 8.94 -13.66
C SER A 165 -16.25 8.37 -14.02
N LYS A 166 -16.04 7.05 -13.85
CA LYS A 166 -14.77 6.35 -14.11
C LYS A 166 -13.57 6.93 -13.34
N ARG A 167 -13.82 7.49 -12.16
CA ARG A 167 -12.81 8.15 -11.31
C ARG A 167 -12.06 7.15 -10.41
N TYR A 168 -11.52 6.09 -11.00
CA TYR A 168 -10.88 4.97 -10.30
C TYR A 168 -9.43 5.21 -9.88
N TYR A 169 -8.88 6.40 -10.16
CA TYR A 169 -7.43 6.62 -10.15
C TYR A 169 -7.01 7.48 -8.98
N ILE A 170 -6.05 6.99 -8.21
CA ILE A 170 -5.51 7.63 -7.00
C ILE A 170 -4.01 7.86 -7.15
N ASN A 171 -3.50 8.94 -6.56
CA ASN A 171 -2.07 9.20 -6.48
C ASN A 171 -1.37 8.12 -5.61
N PRO A 172 -0.19 7.60 -6.00
CA PRO A 172 0.52 6.55 -5.25
C PRO A 172 0.78 6.84 -3.77
N ASP A 173 1.11 8.09 -3.43
CA ASP A 173 1.38 8.54 -2.06
C ASP A 173 0.10 8.55 -1.23
N CYS A 174 -0.95 9.15 -1.80
CA CYS A 174 -2.31 9.17 -1.24
C CYS A 174 -2.83 7.74 -1.00
N TYR A 175 -2.50 6.82 -1.91
CA TYR A 175 -2.89 5.42 -1.79
C TYR A 175 -2.15 4.72 -0.64
N ALA A 176 -0.87 5.02 -0.43
CA ALA A 176 -0.13 4.51 0.73
C ALA A 176 -0.80 4.92 2.05
N GLY A 177 -1.20 6.18 2.16
CA GLY A 177 -1.89 6.67 3.35
C GLY A 177 -3.26 6.02 3.56
N LEU A 178 -4.03 5.83 2.48
CA LEU A 178 -5.32 5.14 2.55
C LEU A 178 -5.16 3.67 2.97
N PHE A 179 -4.17 2.96 2.41
CA PHE A 179 -3.87 1.59 2.83
C PHE A 179 -3.46 1.49 4.29
N GLY A 180 -2.64 2.42 4.80
CA GLY A 180 -2.27 2.46 6.22
C GLY A 180 -3.49 2.58 7.13
N ALA A 181 -4.40 3.50 6.81
CA ALA A 181 -5.62 3.69 7.59
C ALA A 181 -6.55 2.47 7.54
N MET A 182 -6.71 1.85 6.37
CA MET A 182 -7.52 0.64 6.21
C MET A 182 -6.91 -0.54 6.97
N ALA A 183 -5.61 -0.77 6.84
CA ALA A 183 -4.91 -1.88 7.50
C ALA A 183 -4.92 -1.75 9.02
N LYS A 184 -4.68 -0.53 9.56
CA LYS A 184 -4.68 -0.26 11.00
C LYS A 184 -5.99 -0.65 11.69
N LEU A 185 -7.11 -0.49 11.00
CA LEU A 185 -8.45 -0.72 11.54
C LEU A 185 -9.16 -1.93 10.94
N ASN A 186 -8.45 -2.73 10.13
CA ASN A 186 -9.00 -3.89 9.45
C ASN A 186 -10.27 -3.59 8.61
N ILE A 187 -10.24 -2.51 7.83
CA ILE A 187 -11.38 -2.07 7.02
C ILE A 187 -11.45 -2.86 5.69
N ASP A 188 -12.16 -3.97 5.72
CA ASP A 188 -12.41 -4.86 4.58
C ASP A 188 -13.77 -4.66 3.88
N TYR A 189 -14.44 -3.54 4.17
CA TYR A 189 -15.78 -3.23 3.69
C TYR A 189 -15.94 -1.79 3.19
N LEU A 190 -14.84 -1.15 2.78
CA LEU A 190 -14.86 0.25 2.39
C LEU A 190 -15.60 0.44 1.05
N GLY A 191 -16.52 1.39 0.99
CA GLY A 191 -17.14 1.83 -0.26
C GLY A 191 -16.38 2.98 -0.89
N PHE A 192 -16.01 2.84 -2.17
CA PHE A 192 -15.26 3.86 -2.92
C PHE A 192 -16.18 4.62 -3.90
N ASN A 193 -16.11 5.95 -3.95
CA ASN A 193 -16.94 6.77 -4.84
C ASN A 193 -16.16 7.53 -5.94
N GLY A 194 -14.85 7.74 -5.76
CA GLY A 194 -14.01 8.22 -6.85
C GLY A 194 -12.99 9.28 -6.46
N PHE A 195 -11.82 9.21 -7.10
CA PHE A 195 -10.74 10.19 -7.04
C PHE A 195 -10.67 10.92 -8.39
N SER A 196 -9.69 10.61 -9.24
CA SER A 196 -9.58 11.14 -10.60
C SER A 196 -9.86 10.08 -11.66
N ASN A 197 -10.07 10.52 -12.90
CA ASN A 197 -10.01 9.65 -14.07
C ASN A 197 -8.55 9.34 -14.47
N ASN A 198 -8.36 8.54 -15.51
CA ASN A 198 -7.04 8.12 -16.03
C ASN A 198 -6.21 9.24 -16.67
N LYS A 199 -6.76 10.45 -16.79
CA LYS A 199 -6.09 11.66 -17.29
C LYS A 199 -5.92 12.69 -16.18
N ALA A 200 -5.94 12.26 -14.92
CA ALA A 200 -5.88 13.13 -13.74
C ALA A 200 -7.04 14.15 -13.62
N GLY A 201 -8.06 14.05 -14.47
CA GLY A 201 -9.23 14.92 -14.44
C GLY A 201 -10.29 14.45 -13.46
N SER A 202 -11.21 15.34 -13.11
CA SER A 202 -12.19 15.12 -12.04
C SER A 202 -13.64 15.36 -12.45
N TYR A 203 -13.91 15.70 -13.71
CA TYR A 203 -15.26 16.02 -14.18
C TYR A 203 -16.31 14.94 -13.79
N PRO A 204 -17.48 15.32 -13.25
CA PRO A 204 -18.02 16.68 -13.10
C PRO A 204 -17.50 17.47 -11.89
N SER A 205 -16.70 16.84 -11.02
CA SER A 205 -16.00 17.56 -9.95
C SER A 205 -14.93 18.50 -10.53
N THR A 206 -14.57 19.50 -9.73
CA THR A 206 -13.56 20.50 -10.05
C THR A 206 -12.34 20.43 -9.12
N SER A 207 -12.35 19.52 -8.14
CA SER A 207 -11.33 19.42 -7.09
C SER A 207 -10.57 18.08 -7.04
N HIS A 208 -11.10 16.98 -7.58
CA HIS A 208 -10.48 15.65 -7.46
C HIS A 208 -9.38 15.38 -8.50
N PHE A 209 -8.72 16.43 -8.97
CA PHE A 209 -7.69 16.25 -9.97
C PHE A 209 -6.45 15.57 -9.36
N ASN A 210 -5.63 14.95 -10.21
CA ASN A 210 -4.36 14.28 -9.86
C ASN A 210 -4.46 13.11 -8.87
N GLY A 211 -5.68 12.64 -8.55
CA GLY A 211 -5.86 11.55 -7.59
C GLY A 211 -5.48 11.91 -6.15
N GLU A 212 -5.43 13.21 -5.82
CA GLU A 212 -5.05 13.74 -4.49
C GLU A 212 -6.25 14.07 -3.61
N LYS A 213 -7.47 14.02 -4.16
CA LYS A 213 -8.73 14.14 -3.42
C LYS A 213 -9.71 13.10 -3.92
N GLY A 214 -10.58 12.63 -3.02
CA GLY A 214 -11.46 11.52 -3.34
C GLY A 214 -12.64 11.39 -2.40
N ASP A 215 -13.69 10.71 -2.86
CA ASP A 215 -14.86 10.43 -2.04
C ASP A 215 -14.87 8.95 -1.62
N LEU A 216 -15.10 8.72 -0.33
CA LEU A 216 -15.37 7.41 0.24
C LEU A 216 -16.78 7.40 0.84
N ARG A 217 -17.46 6.25 0.81
CA ARG A 217 -18.68 6.06 1.59
C ARG A 217 -18.35 6.10 3.07
N TYR A 218 -19.26 6.67 3.85
CA TYR A 218 -19.21 6.54 5.29
C TYR A 218 -19.32 5.07 5.71
N LEU A 219 -18.66 4.71 6.81
CA LEU A 219 -18.67 3.35 7.35
C LEU A 219 -20.05 3.03 7.91
N SER A 220 -20.51 1.82 7.63
CA SER A 220 -21.79 1.30 8.10
C SER A 220 -21.58 0.12 9.03
N THR A 221 -22.44 0.03 10.04
CA THR A 221 -22.55 -1.12 10.94
C THR A 221 -22.95 -2.41 10.20
N ASN A 222 -23.59 -2.31 9.04
CA ASN A 222 -23.88 -3.50 8.21
C ASN A 222 -22.63 -4.03 7.50
N ARG A 223 -21.58 -3.23 7.37
CA ARG A 223 -20.31 -3.58 6.73
C ARG A 223 -20.43 -4.09 5.28
N LYS A 224 -21.28 -3.46 4.45
CA LYS A 224 -21.49 -3.85 3.04
C LYS A 224 -20.91 -2.85 2.04
N GLY A 225 -20.22 -1.80 2.50
CA GLY A 225 -19.72 -0.72 1.65
C GLY A 225 -20.83 0.05 0.95
N GLU A 226 -22.03 0.04 1.51
CA GLU A 226 -23.23 0.61 0.90
C GLU A 226 -23.29 2.14 1.01
N SER A 227 -24.27 2.74 0.32
CA SER A 227 -24.59 4.15 0.52
C SER A 227 -25.01 4.38 1.97
N THR A 228 -24.23 5.19 2.67
CA THR A 228 -24.42 5.51 4.09
C THR A 228 -24.44 7.01 4.24
N HIS A 229 -25.55 7.54 4.75
CA HIS A 229 -25.74 8.97 5.00
C HIS A 229 -25.57 9.22 6.50
N LEU A 230 -25.13 10.41 6.88
CA LEU A 230 -24.86 10.78 8.28
C LEU A 230 -26.07 10.60 9.22
N GLU A 231 -27.29 10.61 8.68
CA GLU A 231 -28.55 10.47 9.42
C GLU A 231 -29.06 9.03 9.50
N TYR A 232 -28.43 8.09 8.80
CA TYR A 232 -28.89 6.70 8.79
C TYR A 232 -28.61 6.02 10.12
N SER A 233 -29.56 5.22 10.60
CA SER A 233 -29.43 4.47 11.85
C SER A 233 -28.27 3.48 11.86
N TYR A 234 -27.83 3.05 10.68
CA TYR A 234 -26.71 2.14 10.51
C TYR A 234 -25.38 2.85 10.21
N PHE A 235 -25.32 4.18 10.18
CA PHE A 235 -24.06 4.92 10.10
C PHE A 235 -23.23 4.68 11.37
N ASP A 236 -22.03 4.12 11.20
CA ASP A 236 -21.16 3.77 12.31
C ASP A 236 -20.29 4.98 12.70
N VAL A 237 -20.86 5.89 13.48
CA VAL A 237 -20.22 7.15 13.89
C VAL A 237 -18.91 6.90 14.63
N GLU A 238 -18.89 5.92 15.55
CA GLU A 238 -17.71 5.61 16.35
C GLU A 238 -16.57 5.05 15.49
N GLN A 239 -16.86 4.06 14.65
CA GLN A 239 -15.85 3.49 13.76
C GLN A 239 -15.40 4.49 12.70
N GLN A 240 -16.31 5.36 12.23
CA GLN A 240 -15.96 6.43 11.29
C GLN A 240 -14.97 7.43 11.90
N ASN A 241 -15.16 7.84 13.16
CA ASN A 241 -14.20 8.72 13.83
C ASN A 241 -12.83 8.06 14.01
N LYS A 242 -12.80 6.78 14.42
CA LYS A 242 -11.54 6.01 14.47
C LYS A 242 -10.87 5.96 13.10
N PHE A 243 -11.64 5.74 12.04
CA PHE A 243 -11.12 5.73 10.67
C PHE A 243 -10.61 7.10 10.23
N ASN A 244 -11.27 8.19 10.62
CA ASN A 244 -10.78 9.53 10.36
C ASN A 244 -9.48 9.84 11.12
N ASP A 245 -9.35 9.39 12.36
CA ASP A 245 -8.10 9.51 13.14
C ASP A 245 -6.96 8.72 12.49
N ALA A 246 -7.26 7.52 11.98
CA ALA A 246 -6.30 6.72 11.22
C ALA A 246 -5.93 7.40 9.89
N LEU A 247 -6.89 7.94 9.15
CA LEU A 247 -6.64 8.71 7.94
C LEU A 247 -5.70 9.90 8.24
N TYR A 248 -5.94 10.61 9.35
CA TYR A 248 -5.07 11.71 9.80
C TYR A 248 -3.66 11.27 10.15
N LEU A 249 -3.55 10.17 10.90
CA LEU A 249 -2.27 9.55 11.24
C LEU A 249 -1.44 9.25 9.97
N PHE A 250 -2.10 8.78 8.91
CA PHE A 250 -1.48 8.40 7.64
C PHE A 250 -1.49 9.52 6.58
N GLY A 251 -1.64 10.78 6.99
CA GLY A 251 -1.35 11.94 6.15
C GLY A 251 -2.56 12.70 5.61
N TRP A 252 -3.77 12.11 5.62
CA TRP A 252 -4.98 12.78 5.13
C TRP A 252 -5.47 13.86 6.10
N GLY A 253 -6.08 14.93 5.61
CA GLY A 253 -6.64 15.95 6.50
C GLY A 253 -5.62 16.83 7.23
N ARG A 254 -4.31 16.69 6.94
CA ARG A 254 -3.21 17.39 7.64
C ARG A 254 -2.97 18.80 7.09
N LEU A 255 -2.95 18.95 5.77
CA LEU A 255 -2.77 20.26 5.12
C LEU A 255 -4.09 21.02 4.95
N GLU A 256 -5.19 20.29 4.82
CA GLU A 256 -6.55 20.81 4.71
C GLU A 256 -7.50 19.76 5.31
N LYS A 257 -8.38 20.15 6.24
CA LYS A 257 -9.34 19.21 6.85
C LYS A 257 -10.22 18.55 5.78
N MET A 258 -10.49 17.25 5.95
CA MET A 258 -11.43 16.49 5.13
C MET A 258 -12.84 17.11 5.19
N TYR A 259 -13.72 16.84 4.23
CA TYR A 259 -15.07 17.41 4.25
C TYR A 259 -16.12 16.40 4.67
N SER A 260 -17.01 16.88 5.53
CA SER A 260 -18.23 16.22 5.98
C SER A 260 -19.32 17.28 6.15
N GLU A 261 -20.46 16.89 6.70
CA GLU A 261 -21.53 17.82 7.09
C GLU A 261 -21.79 17.74 8.59
N TYR A 262 -22.49 18.74 9.12
CA TYR A 262 -23.01 18.67 10.47
C TYR A 262 -24.20 17.69 10.46
N PHE A 263 -24.33 16.91 11.51
CA PHE A 263 -25.49 16.02 11.71
C PHE A 263 -25.82 15.90 13.20
N THR A 264 -26.97 15.30 13.50
CA THR A 264 -27.40 15.07 14.89
C THR A 264 -26.85 13.75 15.40
N TYR A 265 -26.09 13.79 16.50
CA TYR A 265 -25.59 12.60 17.17
C TYR A 265 -25.56 12.83 18.68
N ASN A 266 -26.10 11.90 19.47
CA ASN A 266 -26.16 11.96 20.93
C ASN A 266 -26.67 13.31 21.48
N GLY A 267 -27.73 13.86 20.89
CA GLY A 267 -28.33 15.13 21.29
C GLY A 267 -27.59 16.38 20.79
N ASN A 268 -26.42 16.25 20.16
CA ASN A 268 -25.72 17.36 19.52
C ASN A 268 -26.13 17.47 18.05
N SER A 269 -26.90 18.49 17.68
CA SER A 269 -27.36 18.76 16.31
C SER A 269 -26.30 19.30 15.36
N LYS A 270 -25.11 19.65 15.88
CA LYS A 270 -23.96 20.15 15.12
C LYS A 270 -22.73 19.26 15.35
N TYR A 271 -22.95 17.96 15.47
CA TYR A 271 -21.85 17.02 15.55
C TYR A 271 -21.07 17.00 14.23
N LEU A 272 -19.75 16.90 14.32
CA LEU A 272 -18.85 16.85 13.18
C LEU A 272 -17.81 15.76 13.42
N LEU A 273 -17.50 14.98 12.39
CA LEU A 273 -16.53 13.90 12.48
C LEU A 273 -15.11 14.44 12.70
N ASN A 274 -14.27 13.65 13.37
CA ASN A 274 -12.88 13.96 13.63
C ASN A 274 -12.14 14.32 12.33
N HIS A 275 -11.21 15.28 12.42
CA HIS A 275 -10.39 15.76 11.30
C HIS A 275 -11.16 16.27 10.07
N THR A 276 -12.45 16.57 10.22
CA THR A 276 -13.26 17.15 9.15
C THR A 276 -13.62 18.62 9.41
N ARG A 277 -14.04 19.29 8.34
CA ARG A 277 -14.79 20.55 8.39
C ARG A 277 -16.14 20.35 7.72
N HIS A 278 -17.14 21.10 8.18
CA HIS A 278 -18.42 21.19 7.51
C HIS A 278 -18.23 21.85 6.13
N LEU A 279 -18.70 21.18 5.07
CA LEU A 279 -18.86 21.78 3.75
C LEU A 279 -20.23 21.39 3.19
N ARG A 280 -21.11 22.37 3.10
CA ARG A 280 -22.39 22.27 2.42
C ARG A 280 -22.60 23.56 1.65
N ILE A 281 -22.93 23.43 0.38
CA ILE A 281 -23.37 24.52 -0.46
C ILE A 281 -24.78 24.14 -0.88
N ASP A 282 -25.79 24.96 -0.61
CA ASP A 282 -27.18 24.69 -1.02
C ASP A 282 -27.52 25.37 -2.36
N GLU A 283 -28.54 24.90 -3.09
CA GLU A 283 -28.88 25.30 -4.46
C GLU A 283 -30.21 26.07 -4.46
N LYS A 284 -30.18 27.32 -4.89
CA LYS A 284 -31.27 28.29 -4.71
C LYS A 284 -31.54 28.98 -6.04
N ARG A 285 -32.77 29.48 -6.19
CA ARG A 285 -33.31 30.07 -7.43
C ARG A 285 -33.84 31.47 -7.14
N ASP A 286 -33.82 32.33 -8.15
CA ASP A 286 -34.51 33.64 -8.08
C ASP A 286 -36.00 33.51 -8.44
N ASP A 287 -36.73 34.59 -8.21
CA ASP A 287 -38.17 34.70 -8.49
C ASP A 287 -38.49 34.65 -10.01
N LYS A 288 -37.46 34.73 -10.87
CA LYS A 288 -37.55 34.56 -12.33
C LYS A 288 -37.09 33.17 -12.79
N GLY A 289 -36.84 32.26 -11.85
CA GLY A 289 -36.46 30.88 -12.10
C GLY A 289 -34.99 30.62 -12.48
N LYS A 290 -34.09 31.62 -12.45
CA LYS A 290 -32.65 31.42 -12.72
C LYS A 290 -32.02 30.64 -11.56
N ILE A 291 -31.25 29.59 -11.88
CA ILE A 291 -30.34 28.94 -10.91
C ILE A 291 -29.39 30.03 -10.43
N ILE A 292 -29.56 30.43 -9.18
CA ILE A 292 -28.68 31.40 -8.53
C ILE A 292 -27.67 30.72 -7.60
N GLN A 293 -27.76 29.42 -7.33
CA GLN A 293 -26.82 28.74 -6.43
C GLN A 293 -26.53 27.31 -6.89
N LYS A 294 -25.53 26.63 -6.29
CA LYS A 294 -25.06 25.27 -6.66
C LYS A 294 -25.02 24.28 -5.46
N GLU A 295 -25.66 23.09 -5.47
CA GLU A 295 -25.67 22.14 -4.33
C GLU A 295 -24.44 21.25 -4.28
N VAL A 296 -23.67 21.36 -3.21
CA VAL A 296 -22.57 20.47 -2.85
C VAL A 296 -22.85 19.96 -1.44
N ARG A 297 -23.14 18.68 -1.33
CA ARG A 297 -23.46 18.00 -0.09
C ARG A 297 -22.42 16.89 0.18
N HIS A 298 -21.98 16.77 1.42
CA HIS A 298 -21.09 15.71 1.95
C HIS A 298 -21.79 14.85 3.01
N HIS A 299 -23.13 14.87 3.10
CA HIS A 299 -23.87 14.02 4.03
C HIS A 299 -23.87 12.53 3.65
N HIS A 300 -23.45 12.16 2.44
CA HIS A 300 -23.49 10.78 1.93
C HIS A 300 -22.10 10.20 1.56
N HIS A 301 -21.03 10.94 1.86
CA HIS A 301 -19.64 10.52 1.65
C HIS A 301 -18.68 11.37 2.48
N LEU A 302 -17.54 10.80 2.85
CA LEU A 302 -16.38 11.53 3.35
C LEU A 302 -15.54 12.00 2.15
N HIS A 303 -15.25 13.30 2.08
CA HIS A 303 -14.32 13.83 1.07
C HIS A 303 -12.91 13.92 1.62
N LEU A 304 -12.04 13.07 1.11
CA LEU A 304 -10.62 13.02 1.44
C LEU A 304 -9.92 14.18 0.74
N THR A 305 -9.17 14.94 1.51
CA THR A 305 -8.32 16.01 1.01
C THR A 305 -7.18 16.31 1.99
N GLY A 306 -6.29 17.22 1.63
CA GLY A 306 -5.22 17.71 2.49
C GLY A 306 -4.18 16.66 2.85
N PHE A 307 -3.87 15.76 1.90
CA PHE A 307 -2.79 14.79 2.08
C PHE A 307 -1.44 15.49 2.21
N ASP A 308 -0.70 15.16 3.26
CA ASP A 308 0.64 15.70 3.50
C ASP A 308 1.72 14.80 2.89
N HIS A 309 2.13 15.11 1.66
CA HIS A 309 3.20 14.39 0.96
C HIS A 309 4.54 14.46 1.70
N SER A 310 4.77 15.45 2.59
CA SER A 310 6.01 15.54 3.37
C SER A 310 6.14 14.44 4.44
N LEU A 311 5.04 13.74 4.75
CA LEU A 311 5.05 12.55 5.61
C LEU A 311 5.85 11.40 5.01
N ILE A 312 5.99 11.36 3.68
CA ILE A 312 6.65 10.26 2.99
C ILE A 312 8.15 10.51 2.96
N LYS A 313 8.86 9.73 3.75
CA LYS A 313 10.33 9.78 3.78
C LYS A 313 10.89 8.99 2.60
N ILE A 314 11.62 9.66 1.73
CA ILE A 314 12.34 9.01 0.63
C ILE A 314 13.62 8.35 1.16
N ILE A 315 13.80 7.07 0.85
CA ILE A 315 15.00 6.29 1.21
C ILE A 315 15.62 5.78 -0.09
N GLU A 316 16.74 6.35 -0.49
CA GLU A 316 17.52 5.87 -1.64
C GLU A 316 18.55 4.85 -1.15
N LYS A 317 18.57 3.66 -1.75
CA LYS A 317 19.48 2.56 -1.40
C LYS A 317 20.43 2.25 -2.52
#